data_AF-A0A965GZW1-F1
#
_entry.id   AF-A0A965GZW1-F1
#
_cell.length_a   1.000
_cell.length_b   1.000
_cell.length_c   1.000
_cell.angle_alpha   90.00
_cell.angle_beta   90.00
_cell.angle_gamma   90.00
#
_symmetry.space_group_name_H-M   'P 1'
#
loop_
_entity.id
_entity.type
_entity.pdbx_description
1 polymer ?
#
loop_
_entity_poly.entity_id
_entity_poly.type
_entity_poly.pdbx_seq_one_letter_code
_entity_poly.pdbx_strand_id
1 'polypeptide(L)'
;MNDPLLLILVYSAFLALTLFFRGRALQGRWLFLLRSFLPNWRFYHRVGALPIMVVRSCGPDGHWSDWHGGMPRARRSFGQLIHNPANNRRLLDQSLIEHLYADLRDLSDPESLTGMVSYRLACELARSRALSDLPSAVQAQFEIRLIPPYGEASADTTILTSPVLATSACKTPHP
;
A
#
# COMPACT_ATOMS: atom_id res chain seq x y z
N MET A 1 -3.38 40.93 29.33
CA MET A 1 -2.24 40.19 28.74
C MET A 1 -2.84 39.01 28.00
N ASN A 2 -3.36 39.26 26.79
CA ASN A 2 -4.11 38.30 25.99
C ASN A 2 -3.23 37.92 24.79
N ASP A 3 -2.19 37.13 25.03
CA ASP A 3 -1.35 36.65 23.94
C ASP A 3 -2.04 35.47 23.26
N PRO A 4 -2.50 35.61 22.01
CA PRO A 4 -3.15 34.52 21.29
C PRO A 4 -2.21 33.31 21.13
N LEU A 5 -0.90 33.55 21.10
CA LEU A 5 0.12 32.49 21.07
C LEU A 5 0.13 31.64 22.34
N LEU A 6 -0.10 32.24 23.51
CA LEU A 6 -0.16 31.50 24.77
C LEU A 6 -1.42 30.64 24.83
N LEU A 7 -2.55 31.15 24.32
CA LEU A 7 -3.78 30.37 24.18
C LEU A 7 -3.60 29.18 23.22
N ILE A 8 -2.92 29.39 22.09
CA ILE A 8 -2.62 28.32 21.12
C ILE A 8 -1.70 27.27 21.74
N LEU A 9 -0.66 27.67 22.47
CA LEU A 9 0.28 26.76 23.13
C LEU A 9 -0.41 25.93 24.22
N VAL A 10 -1.20 26.58 25.09
CA VAL A 10 -1.96 25.89 26.15
C VAL A 10 -2.98 24.93 25.55
N TYR A 11 -3.70 25.36 24.51
CA TYR A 11 -4.64 24.52 23.79
C TYR A 11 -3.97 23.30 23.16
N SER A 12 -2.82 23.49 22.50
CA SER A 12 -2.04 22.43 21.85
C SER A 12 -1.50 21.42 22.87
N ALA A 13 -0.98 21.91 24.00
CA ALA A 13 -0.50 21.06 25.09
C ALA A 13 -1.64 20.25 25.72
N PHE A 14 -2.81 20.86 25.96
CA PHE A 14 -3.99 20.17 26.46
C PHE A 14 -4.48 19.09 25.49
N LEU A 15 -4.52 19.40 24.18
CA LEU A 15 -4.88 18.43 23.15
C LEU A 15 -3.90 17.25 23.12
N ALA A 16 -2.59 17.50 23.12
CA ALA A 16 -1.56 16.46 23.15
C ALA A 16 -1.68 15.56 24.39
N LEU A 17 -1.97 16.16 25.55
CA LEU A 17 -2.20 15.45 26.81
C LEU A 17 -3.41 14.50 26.70
N THR A 18 -4.54 14.98 26.17
CA THR A 18 -5.75 14.14 25.98
C THR A 18 -5.53 13.00 24.97
N LEU A 19 -4.67 13.21 23.97
CA LEU A 19 -4.31 12.17 23.00
C LEU A 19 -3.35 11.12 23.61
N PHE A 20 -2.52 11.51 24.58
CA PHE A 20 -1.61 10.61 25.28
C PHE A 20 -2.35 9.71 26.29
N PHE A 21 -3.37 10.23 26.95
CA PHE A 21 -4.25 9.48 27.85
C PHE A 21 -5.38 8.74 27.11
N ARG A 22 -4.96 7.90 26.16
CA ARG A 22 -5.80 7.16 25.23
C ARG A 22 -6.43 5.94 25.93
N GLY A 23 -7.63 6.09 26.49
CA GLY A 23 -8.30 4.95 27.13
C GLY A 23 -9.82 5.02 27.35
N ARG A 24 -10.47 6.18 27.24
CA ARG A 24 -11.92 6.27 27.39
C ARG A 24 -12.50 7.16 26.32
N ALA A 25 -13.56 6.69 25.65
CA ALA A 25 -14.34 7.50 24.74
C ALA A 25 -14.87 8.71 25.53
N LEU A 26 -14.25 9.88 25.35
CA LEU A 26 -14.63 11.11 26.03
C LEU A 26 -15.95 11.59 25.41
N GLN A 27 -17.07 11.26 26.05
CA GLN A 27 -18.45 11.58 25.63
C GLN A 27 -18.88 13.03 25.96
N GLY A 28 -17.96 13.99 25.91
CA GLY A 28 -18.30 15.41 26.13
C GLY A 28 -18.76 16.09 24.85
N ARG A 29 -19.92 16.78 24.85
CA ARG A 29 -20.47 17.52 23.68
C ARG A 29 -19.43 18.47 23.05
N TRP A 30 -18.65 19.17 23.86
CA TRP A 30 -17.61 20.09 23.38
C TRP A 30 -16.35 19.38 22.87
N LEU A 31 -15.93 18.28 23.49
CA LEU A 31 -14.79 17.47 23.03
C LEU A 31 -15.11 16.75 21.71
N PHE A 32 -16.38 16.39 21.48
CA PHE A 32 -16.87 15.88 20.21
C PHE A 32 -16.76 16.92 19.08
N LEU A 33 -17.19 18.16 19.34
CA LEU A 33 -17.04 19.27 18.38
C LEU A 33 -15.56 19.58 18.12
N LEU A 34 -14.72 19.59 19.15
CA LEU A 34 -13.29 19.79 19.00
C LEU A 34 -12.64 18.69 18.15
N ARG A 35 -13.04 17.43 18.37
CA ARG A 35 -12.58 16.30 17.57
C ARG A 35 -13.06 16.37 16.13
N SER A 36 -14.14 17.08 15.81
CA SER A 36 -14.62 17.23 14.43
C SER A 36 -13.68 18.06 13.54
N PHE A 37 -12.84 18.92 14.14
CA PHE A 37 -11.74 19.60 13.44
C PHE A 37 -10.56 18.68 13.12
N LEU A 38 -10.53 17.47 13.70
CA LEU A 38 -9.55 16.44 13.41
C LEU A 38 -10.21 15.38 12.51
N PRO A 39 -9.53 14.91 11.44
CA PRO A 39 -10.12 13.93 10.53
C PRO A 39 -10.62 12.70 11.30
N ASN A 40 -11.87 12.34 11.06
CA ASN A 40 -12.54 11.26 11.77
C ASN A 40 -11.86 9.92 11.41
N TRP A 41 -11.16 9.30 12.37
CA TRP A 41 -10.52 7.99 12.22
C TRP A 41 -11.52 6.81 12.04
N ARG A 42 -12.78 7.08 11.68
CA ARG A 42 -13.76 6.07 11.28
C ARG A 42 -13.34 5.24 10.05
N PHE A 43 -12.26 5.63 9.35
CA PHE A 43 -11.62 4.80 8.32
C PHE A 43 -11.21 3.39 8.80
N TYR A 44 -10.98 3.19 10.10
CA TYR A 44 -10.52 1.89 10.63
C TYR A 44 -11.65 0.88 10.97
N HIS A 45 -12.92 1.17 10.66
CA HIS A 45 -14.05 0.35 11.16
C HIS A 45 -14.53 -0.73 10.19
N ARG A 46 -13.97 -0.81 8.98
CA ARG A 46 -14.15 -1.97 8.10
C ARG A 46 -12.78 -2.52 7.75
N VAL A 47 -12.28 -3.45 8.55
CA VAL A 47 -11.10 -4.23 8.16
C VAL A 47 -11.58 -5.28 7.16
N GLY A 48 -11.74 -4.86 5.90
CA GLY A 48 -11.99 -5.77 4.79
C GLY A 48 -10.72 -6.54 4.43
N ALA A 49 -10.85 -7.57 3.60
CA ALA A 49 -9.69 -8.27 3.09
C ALA A 49 -8.86 -7.31 2.20
N LEU A 50 -7.55 -7.24 2.44
CA LEU A 50 -6.64 -6.32 1.76
C LEU A 50 -6.03 -7.01 0.54
N PRO A 51 -6.20 -6.48 -0.68
CA PRO A 51 -5.52 -7.03 -1.85
C PRO A 51 -4.03 -6.67 -1.78
N ILE A 52 -3.18 -7.67 -1.94
CA ILE A 52 -1.73 -7.50 -2.06
C ILE A 52 -1.22 -8.13 -3.35
N MET A 53 -0.10 -7.63 -3.82
CA MET A 53 0.63 -8.22 -4.94
C MET A 53 1.84 -8.99 -4.42
N VAL A 54 1.94 -10.25 -4.82
CA VAL A 54 3.15 -11.06 -4.70
C VAL A 54 3.75 -11.28 -6.07
N VAL A 55 5.07 -11.31 -6.13
CA VAL A 55 5.86 -11.41 -7.36
C VAL A 55 6.81 -12.59 -7.23
N ARG A 56 7.09 -13.24 -8.36
CA ARG A 56 8.22 -14.13 -8.52
C ARG A 56 8.98 -13.77 -9.78
N SER A 57 10.28 -14.02 -9.76
CA SER A 57 11.19 -13.74 -10.87
C SER A 57 11.89 -15.03 -11.31
N CYS A 58 12.16 -15.15 -12.60
CA CYS A 58 12.97 -16.22 -13.17
C CYS A 58 14.32 -15.64 -13.61
N GLY A 59 15.41 -16.22 -13.12
CA GLY A 59 16.75 -15.86 -13.55
C GLY A 59 17.09 -16.42 -14.94
N PRO A 60 18.28 -16.08 -15.47
CA PRO A 60 18.76 -16.61 -16.75
C PRO A 60 18.96 -18.13 -16.73
N ASP A 61 19.18 -18.71 -15.55
CA ASP A 61 19.34 -20.15 -15.33
C ASP A 61 18.01 -20.92 -15.40
N GLY A 62 16.88 -20.23 -15.62
CA GLY A 62 15.55 -20.84 -15.71
C GLY A 62 14.94 -21.23 -14.37
N HIS A 63 15.61 -20.93 -13.26
CA HIS A 63 15.09 -21.16 -11.91
C HIS A 63 14.18 -20.01 -11.46
N TRP A 64 12.96 -20.38 -11.03
CA TRP A 64 12.00 -19.46 -10.43
C TRP A 64 12.32 -19.23 -8.95
N SER A 65 12.25 -17.98 -8.52
CA SER A 65 12.27 -17.62 -7.11
C SER A 65 10.97 -18.03 -6.40
N ASP A 66 11.03 -18.13 -5.08
CA ASP A 66 9.82 -18.15 -4.26
C ASP A 66 8.99 -16.87 -4.46
N TRP A 67 7.69 -16.99 -4.19
CA TRP A 67 6.77 -15.85 -4.17
C TRP A 67 7.14 -14.90 -3.04
N HIS A 68 7.49 -13.68 -3.39
CA HIS A 68 7.84 -12.62 -2.46
C HIS A 68 6.93 -11.41 -2.69
N GLY A 69 6.51 -10.77 -1.61
CA GLY A 69 5.61 -9.62 -1.73
C GLY A 69 5.05 -9.16 -0.41
N GLY A 70 4.02 -8.32 -0.50
CA GLY A 70 3.48 -7.59 0.63
C GLY A 70 4.31 -6.34 0.97
N MET A 71 3.72 -5.45 1.76
CA MET A 71 4.36 -4.21 2.15
C MET A 71 5.16 -4.41 3.45
N PRO A 72 6.50 -4.31 3.44
CA PRO A 72 7.27 -4.44 4.67
C PRO A 72 6.90 -3.30 5.62
N ARG A 73 6.85 -3.61 6.92
CA ARG A 73 6.50 -2.62 7.96
C ARG A 73 7.42 -1.41 7.85
N ALA A 74 6.84 -0.23 7.75
CA ALA A 74 7.59 1.01 7.75
C ALA A 74 8.37 1.14 9.08
N ARG A 75 9.65 1.53 8.99
CA ARG A 75 10.42 1.93 10.17
C ARG A 75 9.78 3.22 10.72
N ARG A 76 9.83 3.40 12.04
CA ARG A 76 9.29 4.58 12.71
C ARG A 76 10.45 5.52 13.03
N SER A 77 10.44 6.72 12.46
CA SER A 77 11.43 7.75 12.75
C SER A 77 10.78 9.14 12.67
N PHE A 78 11.22 10.08 13.51
CA PHE A 78 10.69 11.45 13.50
C PHE A 78 10.96 12.18 12.19
N GLY A 79 12.11 11.97 11.54
CA GLY A 79 12.40 12.56 10.22
C GLY A 79 11.45 12.05 9.12
N GLN A 80 10.98 10.80 9.25
CA GLN A 80 10.01 10.20 8.35
C GLN A 80 8.57 10.72 8.56
N LEU A 81 8.32 11.56 9.56
CA LEU A 81 7.05 12.29 9.67
C LEU A 81 6.96 13.42 8.64
N ILE A 82 8.09 14.03 8.29
CA ILE A 82 8.17 15.19 7.39
C ILE A 82 8.50 14.74 5.96
N HIS A 83 9.43 13.80 5.79
CA HIS A 83 9.87 13.36 4.48
C HIS A 83 10.00 11.83 4.39
N ASN A 84 9.04 11.18 3.72
CA ASN A 84 9.00 9.72 3.58
C ASN A 84 8.66 9.27 2.15
N PRO A 85 9.53 9.57 1.18
CA PRO A 85 9.28 9.27 -0.23
C PRO A 85 9.12 7.76 -0.47
N ALA A 86 9.87 6.93 0.26
CA ALA A 86 9.79 5.48 0.15
C ALA A 86 8.42 4.94 0.58
N ASN A 87 7.87 5.41 1.70
CA ASN A 87 6.53 4.99 2.14
C ASN A 87 5.44 5.55 1.24
N ASN A 88 5.58 6.80 0.76
CA ASN A 88 4.62 7.38 -0.18
C ASN A 88 4.56 6.57 -1.49
N ARG A 89 5.71 6.15 -2.02
CA ARG A 89 5.77 5.25 -3.18
C ARG A 89 5.10 3.92 -2.89
N ARG A 90 5.35 3.30 -1.72
CA ARG A 90 4.69 2.05 -1.33
C ARG A 90 3.17 2.20 -1.20
N LEU A 91 2.70 3.29 -0.62
CA LEU A 91 1.26 3.59 -0.54
C LEU A 91 0.66 3.76 -1.94
N LEU A 92 1.38 4.41 -2.85
CA LEU A 92 0.96 4.55 -4.24
C LEU A 92 0.87 3.18 -4.94
N ASP A 93 1.90 2.34 -4.81
CA ASP A 93 1.87 0.96 -5.32
C ASP A 93 0.67 0.17 -4.78
N GLN A 94 0.35 0.33 -3.49
CA GLN A 94 -0.79 -0.35 -2.86
C GLN A 94 -2.12 0.19 -3.38
N SER A 95 -2.26 1.51 -3.53
CA SER A 95 -3.46 2.11 -4.12
C SER A 95 -3.71 1.61 -5.54
N LEU A 96 -2.65 1.42 -6.34
CA LEU A 96 -2.76 0.82 -7.66
C LEU A 96 -3.33 -0.61 -7.61
N ILE A 97 -2.85 -1.43 -6.66
CA ILE A 97 -3.35 -2.80 -6.47
C ILE A 97 -4.81 -2.80 -6.00
N GLU A 98 -5.18 -1.89 -5.11
CA GLU A 98 -6.56 -1.72 -4.64
C GLU A 98 -7.50 -1.29 -5.78
N HIS A 99 -7.06 -0.36 -6.63
CA HIS A 99 -7.80 0.05 -7.82
C HIS A 99 -7.94 -1.08 -8.83
N LEU A 100 -6.86 -1.82 -9.12
CA LEU A 100 -6.92 -2.99 -9.98
C LEU A 100 -7.90 -4.04 -9.42
N TYR A 101 -7.86 -4.31 -8.12
CA TYR A 101 -8.80 -5.25 -7.50
C TYR A 101 -10.26 -4.79 -7.62
N ALA A 102 -10.52 -3.48 -7.48
CA ALA A 102 -11.86 -2.93 -7.71
C ALA A 102 -12.29 -3.13 -9.17
N ASP A 103 -11.43 -2.78 -10.14
CA ASP A 103 -11.71 -2.95 -11.57
C ASP A 103 -11.98 -4.42 -11.94
N LEU A 104 -11.23 -5.35 -11.34
CA LEU A 104 -11.42 -6.79 -11.55
C LEU A 104 -12.78 -7.29 -11.04
N ARG A 105 -13.30 -6.72 -9.95
CA ARG A 105 -14.61 -7.10 -9.40
C ARG A 105 -15.76 -6.63 -10.29
N ASP A 106 -15.59 -5.52 -10.98
CA ASP A 106 -16.59 -4.94 -11.88
C ASP A 106 -16.45 -5.48 -13.31
N LEU A 107 -15.42 -6.28 -13.58
CA LEU A 107 -15.17 -6.88 -14.89
C LEU A 107 -16.14 -8.02 -15.19
N SER A 108 -16.89 -7.88 -16.27
CA SER A 108 -17.83 -8.91 -16.73
C SER A 108 -17.21 -9.88 -17.75
N ASP A 109 -16.14 -9.47 -18.44
CA ASP A 109 -15.48 -10.24 -19.49
C ASP A 109 -13.94 -10.28 -19.29
N PRO A 110 -13.34 -11.47 -19.10
CA PRO A 110 -11.90 -11.61 -18.89
C PRO A 110 -11.04 -11.18 -20.10
N GLU A 111 -11.56 -11.13 -21.33
CA GLU A 111 -10.77 -10.68 -22.48
C GLU A 111 -10.46 -9.17 -22.44
N SER A 112 -11.26 -8.39 -21.70
CA SER A 112 -11.06 -6.94 -21.54
C SER A 112 -9.93 -6.57 -20.57
N LEU A 113 -9.34 -7.55 -19.88
CA LEU A 113 -8.35 -7.34 -18.81
C LEU A 113 -7.06 -6.68 -19.33
N THR A 114 -6.57 -7.05 -20.51
CA THR A 114 -5.40 -6.45 -21.16
C THR A 114 -5.62 -5.00 -21.61
N GLY A 115 -6.88 -4.59 -21.80
CA GLY A 115 -7.26 -3.21 -22.11
C GLY A 115 -7.21 -2.27 -20.91
N MET A 116 -7.22 -2.80 -19.68
CA MET A 116 -7.24 -2.00 -18.47
C MET A 116 -5.90 -1.32 -18.19
N VAL A 117 -5.94 -0.01 -17.93
CA VAL A 117 -4.76 0.76 -17.55
C VAL A 117 -4.20 0.28 -16.21
N SER A 118 -5.07 0.01 -15.23
CA SER A 118 -4.68 -0.53 -13.91
C SER A 118 -3.93 -1.86 -14.04
N TYR A 119 -4.37 -2.76 -14.91
CA TYR A 119 -3.69 -4.03 -15.18
C TYR A 119 -2.33 -3.83 -15.85
N ARG A 120 -2.24 -2.93 -16.84
CA ARG A 120 -0.97 -2.61 -17.52
C ARG A 120 0.06 -2.00 -16.55
N LEU A 121 -0.40 -1.11 -15.66
CA LEU A 121 0.45 -0.52 -14.62
C LEU A 121 0.89 -1.57 -13.60
N ALA A 122 0.02 -2.52 -13.23
CA ALA A 122 0.40 -3.62 -12.35
C ALA A 122 1.42 -4.55 -12.99
N CYS A 123 1.29 -4.86 -14.28
CA CYS A 123 2.32 -5.58 -15.04
C CYS A 123 3.67 -4.87 -14.97
N GLU A 124 3.68 -3.55 -15.16
CA GLU A 124 4.93 -2.78 -15.11
C GLU A 124 5.52 -2.69 -13.70
N LEU A 125 4.67 -2.53 -12.69
CA LEU A 125 5.09 -2.59 -11.29
C LEU A 125 5.71 -3.96 -10.97
N ALA A 126 5.13 -5.05 -11.47
CA ALA A 126 5.67 -6.41 -11.28
C ALA A 126 7.04 -6.58 -11.92
N ARG A 127 7.24 -6.07 -13.16
CA ARG A 127 8.57 -6.06 -13.80
C ARG A 127 9.58 -5.25 -13.00
N SER A 128 9.19 -4.04 -12.58
CA SER A 128 10.06 -3.16 -11.79
C SER A 128 10.48 -3.80 -10.47
N ARG A 129 9.57 -4.51 -9.79
CA ARG A 129 9.89 -5.26 -8.57
C ARG A 129 10.78 -6.47 -8.83
N ALA A 130 10.46 -7.27 -9.85
CA ALA A 130 11.29 -8.41 -10.23
C ALA A 130 12.73 -8.02 -10.55
N LEU A 131 12.95 -6.92 -11.27
CA LEU A 131 14.29 -6.39 -11.55
C LEU A 131 14.99 -5.78 -10.33
N SER A 132 14.21 -5.26 -9.37
CA SER A 132 14.76 -4.74 -8.12
C SER A 132 15.25 -5.87 -7.20
N ASP A 133 14.51 -6.99 -7.18
CA ASP A 133 14.82 -8.15 -6.35
C ASP A 133 15.90 -9.05 -6.99
N LEU A 134 15.80 -9.28 -8.31
CA LEU A 134 16.80 -9.99 -9.11
C LEU A 134 17.16 -9.16 -10.36
N PRO A 135 18.29 -8.44 -10.36
CA PRO A 135 18.70 -7.58 -11.49
C PRO A 135 18.85 -8.31 -12.83
N SER A 136 19.09 -9.62 -12.80
CA SER A 136 19.20 -10.50 -13.97
C SER A 136 17.89 -11.21 -14.34
N ALA A 137 16.75 -10.84 -13.75
CA ALA A 137 15.47 -11.48 -14.02
C ALA A 137 15.08 -11.36 -15.50
N VAL A 138 14.88 -12.50 -16.16
CA VAL A 138 14.46 -12.58 -17.58
C VAL A 138 12.94 -12.64 -17.70
N GLN A 139 12.29 -13.26 -16.71
CA GLN A 139 10.84 -13.34 -16.64
C GLN A 139 10.35 -12.94 -15.24
N ALA A 140 9.12 -12.43 -15.20
CA ALA A 140 8.41 -12.08 -13.98
C ALA A 140 6.97 -12.60 -14.04
N GLN A 141 6.42 -12.94 -12.89
CA GLN A 141 5.01 -13.24 -12.77
C GLN A 141 4.51 -12.69 -11.43
N PHE A 142 3.29 -12.18 -11.42
CA PHE A 142 2.64 -11.70 -10.20
C PHE A 142 1.28 -12.35 -9.95
N GLU A 143 0.90 -12.38 -8.68
CA GLU A 143 -0.44 -12.77 -8.22
C GLU A 143 -1.02 -11.67 -7.33
N ILE A 144 -2.34 -11.49 -7.43
CA ILE A 144 -3.10 -10.67 -6.48
C ILE A 144 -3.75 -11.61 -5.47
N ARG A 145 -3.42 -11.44 -4.19
CA ARG A 145 -3.95 -12.24 -3.08
C ARG A 145 -4.71 -11.36 -2.10
N LEU A 146 -5.77 -11.88 -1.50
CA LEU A 146 -6.49 -11.21 -0.40
C LEU A 146 -5.92 -11.65 0.94
N ILE A 147 -5.52 -10.67 1.75
CA ILE A 147 -5.16 -10.90 3.15
C ILE A 147 -6.41 -10.67 4.01
N PRO A 148 -6.92 -11.69 4.72
CA PRO A 148 -8.00 -11.48 5.68
C PRO A 148 -7.53 -10.61 6.86
N PRO A 149 -8.43 -9.88 7.52
CA PRO A 149 -8.09 -8.90 8.57
C PRO A 149 -7.31 -9.46 9.77
N TYR A 150 -7.37 -10.77 10.01
CA TYR A 150 -6.72 -11.46 11.14
C TYR A 150 -5.93 -12.71 10.72
N GLY A 151 -5.48 -12.80 9.47
CA GLY A 151 -4.75 -13.96 8.97
C GLY A 151 -3.64 -13.61 7.99
N GLU A 152 -2.91 -14.64 7.55
CA GLU A 152 -1.84 -14.49 6.57
C GLU A 152 -2.36 -14.70 5.14
N ALA A 153 -1.60 -14.18 4.17
CA ALA A 153 -1.87 -14.44 2.76
C ALA A 153 -1.57 -15.91 2.44
N SER A 154 -2.58 -16.71 2.09
CA SER A 154 -2.40 -18.08 1.60
C SER A 154 -2.49 -18.13 0.09
N ALA A 155 -1.98 -19.20 -0.54
CA ALA A 155 -2.16 -19.44 -1.97
C ALA A 155 -3.65 -19.56 -2.35
N ASP A 156 -4.49 -20.03 -1.42
CA ASP A 156 -5.94 -20.22 -1.62
C ASP A 156 -6.72 -18.90 -1.71
N THR A 157 -6.11 -17.75 -1.38
CA THR A 157 -6.74 -16.43 -1.47
C THR A 157 -6.35 -15.66 -2.74
N THR A 158 -5.82 -16.36 -3.74
CA THR A 158 -5.43 -15.79 -5.04
C THR A 158 -6.67 -15.45 -5.87
N ILE A 159 -6.77 -14.19 -6.28
CA ILE A 159 -7.84 -13.68 -7.14
C ILE A 159 -7.43 -13.70 -8.61
N LEU A 160 -6.17 -13.37 -8.88
CA LEU A 160 -5.64 -13.22 -10.22
C LEU A 160 -4.20 -13.71 -10.25
N THR A 161 -3.90 -14.53 -11.25
CA THR A 161 -2.53 -14.89 -11.63
C THR A 161 -2.25 -14.31 -13.01
N SER A 162 -1.23 -13.47 -13.10
CA SER A 162 -0.80 -12.92 -14.40
C SER A 162 -0.15 -13.99 -15.27
N PRO A 163 -0.20 -13.86 -16.61
CA PRO A 163 0.65 -14.64 -17.50
C PRO A 163 2.13 -14.31 -17.24
N VAL A 164 3.03 -15.18 -17.69
CA VAL A 164 4.48 -14.95 -17.59
C VAL A 164 4.84 -13.71 -18.40
N LEU A 165 5.35 -12.69 -17.71
CA LEU A 165 5.80 -11.44 -18.28
C LEU A 165 7.29 -11.55 -18.61
N ALA A 166 7.71 -11.10 -19.78
CA ALA A 166 9.12 -10.85 -20.03
C ALA A 166 9.56 -9.61 -19.23
N THR A 167 10.64 -9.74 -18.47
CA THR A 167 11.36 -8.59 -17.91
C THR A 167 12.36 -8.15 -18.97
N SER A 168 11.89 -7.38 -19.95
CA SER A 168 12.78 -6.74 -20.90
C SER A 168 13.64 -5.73 -20.15
N ALA A 169 14.87 -6.10 -19.81
CA ALA A 169 15.88 -5.11 -19.48
C ALA A 169 16.06 -4.24 -20.73
N CYS A 170 15.58 -2.99 -20.68
CA CYS A 170 15.94 -2.01 -21.69
C CYS A 170 17.45 -1.81 -21.58
N LYS A 171 18.18 -2.46 -22.48
CA LYS A 171 19.57 -2.20 -22.77
C LYS A 171 19.62 -0.73 -23.21
N THR A 172 20.06 0.17 -22.35
CA THR A 172 20.58 1.47 -22.78
C THR A 172 22.07 1.32 -23.07
N PRO A 173 22.49 1.15 -24.33
CA PRO A 173 23.78 1.66 -24.74
C PRO A 173 23.58 3.15 -25.04
N HIS A 174 24.05 4.03 -24.17
CA HIS A 174 24.33 5.39 -24.61
C HIS A 174 25.85 5.52 -24.86
N PRO A 175 26.22 6.16 -25.99
CA PRO A 175 27.59 6.24 -26.51
C PRO A 175 28.52 7.12 -25.68
#